data_AF-A0A1U7IJK4-F1
#
_entry.id   AF-A0A1U7IJK4-F1
#
_cell.length_a   1.000
_cell.length_b   1.000
_cell.length_c   1.000
_cell.angle_alpha   90.00
_cell.angle_beta   90.00
_cell.angle_gamma   90.00
#
_symmetry.space_group_name_H-M   'P 1'
#
loop_
_entity.id
_entity.type
_entity.pdbx_description
1 polymer ?
#
loop_
_entity_poly.entity_id
_entity_poly.type
_entity_poly.pdbx_seq_one_letter_code
_entity_poly.pdbx_strand_id
1 'polypeptide(L)'
;MKYKLGICIFFLAFVVSSCGSSPQGNLFRDDELTTAPAPQRTTLRDDDNRTQFQEALNLANSATNLAKSAKSETDWKAVANQLNKAILLMQLVPKSDRNYKLSQQKVVEYQKSLAEVEKKLKL
;
A
#
# COMPACT_ATOMS: atom_id res chain seq x y z
N MET A 1 -28.58 6.52 -20.43
CA MET A 1 -27.59 6.24 -21.47
C MET A 1 -26.18 6.40 -20.90
N LYS A 2 -25.36 5.34 -21.05
CA LYS A 2 -23.91 5.36 -21.31
C LYS A 2 -22.97 6.03 -20.29
N TYR A 3 -22.31 5.22 -19.45
CA TYR A 3 -20.85 5.27 -19.31
C TYR A 3 -20.31 3.84 -19.14
N LYS A 4 -20.04 3.18 -20.27
CA LYS A 4 -18.97 2.19 -20.39
C LYS A 4 -17.68 2.99 -20.25
N LEU A 5 -17.02 2.94 -19.10
CA LEU A 5 -15.66 3.44 -18.95
C LEU A 5 -14.76 2.23 -18.76
N GLY A 6 -14.38 1.63 -19.89
CA GLY A 6 -13.30 0.67 -19.96
C GLY A 6 -12.01 1.38 -19.58
N ILE A 7 -11.53 1.12 -18.38
CA ILE A 7 -10.17 1.45 -17.96
C ILE A 7 -9.30 0.24 -18.29
N CYS A 8 -8.88 0.18 -19.56
CA CYS A 8 -7.64 -0.45 -19.96
C CYS A 8 -6.50 0.42 -19.40
N ILE A 9 -6.10 0.20 -18.15
CA ILE A 9 -4.76 0.64 -17.74
C ILE A 9 -3.79 -0.50 -18.07
N PHE A 10 -3.09 -0.19 -19.15
CA PHE A 10 -2.00 -0.88 -19.80
C PHE A 10 -1.03 -1.58 -18.84
N PHE A 11 -0.64 -2.77 -19.30
CA PHE A 11 0.68 -3.34 -19.09
C PHE A 11 1.77 -2.26 -19.06
N LEU A 12 2.50 -2.20 -17.95
CA LEU A 12 3.89 -1.77 -17.95
C LEU A 12 4.70 -2.87 -17.26
N ALA A 13 5.14 -3.81 -18.09
CA ALA A 13 6.35 -4.55 -17.81
C ALA A 13 7.49 -3.54 -17.69
N PHE A 14 8.14 -3.51 -16.54
CA PHE A 14 9.49 -2.97 -16.45
C PHE A 14 10.33 -3.97 -15.66
N VAL A 15 10.86 -4.93 -16.41
CA VAL A 15 12.02 -5.73 -16.02
C VAL A 15 13.20 -4.76 -15.93
N VAL A 16 13.79 -4.62 -14.75
CA VAL A 16 15.17 -4.15 -14.61
C VAL A 16 15.97 -5.28 -14.00
N SER A 17 16.67 -5.96 -14.90
CA SER A 17 17.91 -6.66 -14.59
C SER A 17 18.95 -5.60 -14.23
N SER A 18 19.60 -5.73 -13.09
CA SER A 18 20.96 -5.21 -12.96
C SER A 18 21.77 -6.01 -11.97
N CYS A 19 23.00 -6.25 -12.39
CA CYS A 19 24.01 -7.14 -11.85
C CYS A 19 24.72 -6.53 -10.63
N GLY A 20 25.19 -7.40 -9.73
CA GLY A 20 26.49 -7.32 -9.04
C GLY A 20 26.80 -6.13 -8.14
N SER A 21 27.10 -6.41 -6.87
CA SER A 21 28.39 -6.06 -6.21
C SER A 21 28.32 -6.33 -4.69
N SER A 22 29.01 -7.37 -4.24
CA SER A 22 29.64 -7.42 -2.90
C SER A 22 30.96 -6.61 -2.95
N PRO A 23 31.74 -6.43 -1.87
CA PRO A 23 31.51 -6.65 -0.43
C PRO A 23 31.87 -5.39 0.39
N GLN A 24 31.48 -5.33 1.66
CA GLN A 24 32.18 -4.49 2.65
C GLN A 24 32.00 -5.08 4.04
N GLY A 25 33.01 -5.83 4.48
CA GLY A 25 33.22 -6.09 5.89
C GLY A 25 33.63 -4.78 6.56
N ASN A 26 32.98 -4.46 7.67
CA ASN A 26 33.48 -3.44 8.57
C ASN A 26 33.50 -4.03 9.98
N LEU A 27 34.71 -4.10 10.52
CA LEU A 27 35.05 -4.48 11.88
C LEU A 27 34.50 -3.39 12.81
N PHE A 28 33.31 -3.58 13.37
CA PHE A 28 32.84 -2.74 14.47
C PHE A 28 33.38 -3.29 15.79
N ARG A 29 34.28 -2.52 16.39
CA ARG A 29 34.83 -2.68 17.73
C ARG A 29 33.73 -2.41 18.75
N ASP A 30 33.55 -3.33 19.69
CA ASP A 30 32.87 -3.11 20.96
C ASP A 30 33.81 -2.35 21.92
N ASP A 31 33.35 -1.20 22.46
CA ASP A 31 33.80 -0.54 23.71
C ASP A 31 32.92 0.74 23.88
N GLU A 32 31.73 0.66 24.48
CA GLU A 32 31.40 0.77 25.91
C GLU A 32 31.26 2.23 26.47
N LEU A 33 30.01 2.50 26.90
CA LEU A 33 29.50 3.46 27.90
C LEU A 33 29.97 4.93 27.93
N THR A 34 29.02 5.84 27.65
CA THR A 34 28.65 6.96 28.55
C THR A 34 27.36 7.67 28.07
N THR A 35 26.36 7.68 28.96
CA THR A 35 25.29 8.69 29.13
C THR A 35 24.05 8.71 28.21
N ALA A 36 22.90 8.45 28.87
CA ALA A 36 21.50 8.75 28.54
C ALA A 36 20.83 7.98 27.38
N PRO A 37 19.69 7.28 27.62
CA PRO A 37 18.88 6.72 26.54
C PRO A 37 18.17 7.85 25.78
N ALA A 38 18.81 8.37 24.75
CA ALA A 38 18.14 9.14 23.70
C ALA A 38 17.11 8.23 23.00
N PRO A 39 15.91 8.74 22.63
CA PRO A 39 14.80 7.90 22.21
C PRO A 39 15.11 7.23 20.86
N GLN A 40 15.25 5.91 20.86
CA GLN A 40 15.40 5.05 19.68
C GLN A 40 14.11 4.99 18.83
N ARG A 41 13.57 6.13 18.38
CA ARG A 41 12.28 6.19 17.67
C ARG A 41 12.38 6.48 16.18
N THR A 42 13.57 6.46 15.57
CA THR A 42 13.76 6.89 14.19
C THR A 42 13.89 5.76 13.16
N THR A 43 14.20 4.51 13.53
CA THR A 43 14.32 3.42 12.54
C THR A 43 13.05 2.57 12.42
N LEU A 44 12.40 2.22 13.53
CA LEU A 44 11.21 1.35 13.52
C LEU A 44 10.02 1.95 12.76
N ARG A 45 9.79 3.26 12.90
CA ARG A 45 8.61 3.89 12.28
C ARG A 45 8.73 3.98 10.77
N ASP A 46 9.91 4.25 10.24
CA ASP A 46 10.08 4.42 8.79
C ASP A 46 9.92 3.08 8.05
N ASP A 47 10.38 1.97 8.65
CA ASP A 47 10.14 0.63 8.11
C ASP A 47 8.67 0.21 8.20
N ASP A 48 7.99 0.50 9.33
CA ASP A 48 6.55 0.23 9.50
C ASP A 48 5.70 1.03 8.51
N ASN A 49 6.01 2.31 8.28
CA ASN A 49 5.25 3.16 7.34
C ASN A 49 5.40 2.69 5.90
N ARG A 50 6.61 2.30 5.48
CA ARG A 50 6.83 1.69 4.16
C ARG A 50 6.03 0.39 4.03
N THR A 51 5.95 -0.37 5.11
CA THR A 51 5.19 -1.63 5.15
C THR A 51 3.69 -1.37 5.01
N GLN A 52 3.14 -0.40 5.76
CA GLN A 52 1.72 -0.02 5.68
C GLN A 52 1.33 0.49 4.28
N PHE A 53 2.15 1.37 3.70
CA PHE A 53 1.92 1.88 2.35
C PHE A 53 1.92 0.76 1.32
N GLN A 54 2.92 -0.11 1.36
CA GLN A 54 3.05 -1.23 0.41
C GLN A 54 1.93 -2.25 0.58
N GLU A 55 1.57 -2.58 1.82
CA GLU A 55 0.46 -3.50 2.11
C GLU A 55 -0.87 -2.96 1.60
N ALA A 56 -1.12 -1.67 1.78
CA ALA A 56 -2.31 -1.02 1.25
C ALA A 56 -2.39 -1.10 -0.28
N LEU A 57 -1.28 -0.87 -0.99
CA LEU A 57 -1.22 -1.03 -2.44
C LEU A 57 -1.50 -2.48 -2.86
N ASN A 58 -0.94 -3.45 -2.14
CA ASN A 58 -1.15 -4.87 -2.42
C ASN A 58 -2.63 -5.26 -2.25
N LEU A 59 -3.28 -4.79 -1.19
CA LEU A 59 -4.71 -4.99 -0.95
C LEU A 59 -5.56 -4.36 -2.05
N ALA A 60 -5.28 -3.13 -2.45
CA ALA A 60 -6.01 -2.46 -3.52
C ALA A 60 -5.84 -3.16 -4.89
N ASN A 61 -4.64 -3.65 -5.18
CA ASN A 61 -4.36 -4.43 -6.38
C ASN A 61 -5.09 -5.77 -6.36
N SER A 62 -5.10 -6.46 -5.21
CA SER A 62 -5.88 -7.69 -5.02
C SER A 62 -7.37 -7.42 -5.23
N ALA A 63 -7.89 -6.31 -4.69
CA ALA A 63 -9.30 -5.94 -4.80
C ALA A 63 -9.68 -5.69 -6.26
N THR A 64 -8.82 -4.99 -6.98
CA THR A 64 -9.00 -4.71 -8.41
C THR A 64 -8.99 -5.99 -9.23
N ASN A 65 -8.12 -6.93 -8.92
CA ASN A 65 -8.06 -8.21 -9.62
C ASN A 65 -9.28 -9.08 -9.33
N LEU A 66 -9.72 -9.14 -8.06
CA LEU A 66 -10.92 -9.84 -7.67
C LEU A 66 -12.17 -9.25 -8.32
N ALA A 67 -12.27 -7.92 -8.39
CA ALA A 67 -13.39 -7.21 -9.00
C ALA A 67 -13.58 -7.54 -10.50
N LYS A 68 -12.51 -7.91 -11.23
CA LYS A 68 -12.60 -8.27 -12.64
C LYS A 68 -13.38 -9.57 -12.88
N SER A 69 -13.35 -10.50 -11.92
CA SER A 69 -14.04 -11.79 -12.02
C SER A 69 -15.21 -11.94 -11.04
N ALA A 70 -15.48 -10.92 -10.21
CA ALA A 70 -16.56 -10.93 -9.24
C ALA A 70 -17.94 -11.04 -9.91
N LYS A 71 -18.72 -12.04 -9.48
CA LYS A 71 -20.09 -12.29 -10.00
C LYS A 71 -21.11 -12.37 -8.89
N SER A 72 -20.69 -12.77 -7.70
CA SER A 72 -21.56 -12.93 -6.54
C SER A 72 -21.44 -11.77 -5.57
N GLU A 73 -22.48 -11.57 -4.75
CA GLU A 73 -22.44 -10.62 -3.63
C GLU A 73 -21.24 -10.90 -2.71
N THR A 74 -20.91 -12.18 -2.48
CA THR A 74 -19.75 -12.58 -1.68
C THR A 74 -18.44 -12.09 -2.27
N ASP A 75 -18.26 -12.17 -3.59
CA ASP A 75 -17.06 -11.65 -4.26
C ASP A 75 -16.97 -10.14 -4.10
N TRP A 76 -18.09 -9.42 -4.29
CA TRP A 76 -18.14 -7.98 -4.13
C TRP A 76 -17.89 -7.54 -2.67
N LYS A 77 -18.36 -8.30 -1.68
CA LYS A 77 -18.03 -8.07 -0.26
C LYS A 77 -16.54 -8.24 -0.01
N ALA A 78 -15.91 -9.24 -0.61
CA ALA A 78 -14.46 -9.45 -0.49
C ALA A 78 -13.66 -8.29 -1.13
N VAL A 79 -14.09 -7.77 -2.28
CA VAL A 79 -13.51 -6.55 -2.88
C VAL A 79 -13.65 -5.35 -1.94
N ALA A 80 -14.85 -5.11 -1.39
CA ALA A 80 -15.09 -4.01 -0.46
C ALA A 80 -14.20 -4.11 0.79
N ASN A 81 -14.07 -5.30 1.36
CA ASN A 81 -13.24 -5.55 2.53
C ASN A 81 -11.76 -5.24 2.26
N GLN A 82 -11.24 -5.60 1.09
CA GLN A 82 -9.85 -5.31 0.73
C GLN A 82 -9.62 -3.81 0.52
N LEU A 83 -10.54 -3.11 -0.14
CA LEU A 83 -10.48 -1.65 -0.30
C LEU A 83 -10.54 -0.93 1.05
N ASN A 84 -11.42 -1.36 1.95
CA ASN A 84 -11.51 -0.81 3.31
C ASN A 84 -10.20 -0.95 4.08
N LYS A 85 -9.58 -2.13 4.06
CA LYS A 85 -8.27 -2.35 4.70
C LYS A 85 -7.19 -1.48 4.08
N ALA A 86 -7.17 -1.35 2.76
CA ALA A 86 -6.23 -0.47 2.06
C ALA A 86 -6.38 1.00 2.48
N ILE A 87 -7.62 1.49 2.60
CA ILE A 87 -7.91 2.85 3.09
C ILE A 87 -7.35 3.06 4.49
N LEU A 88 -7.64 2.13 5.41
CA LEU A 88 -7.20 2.24 6.81
C LEU A 88 -5.67 2.30 6.90
N LEU A 89 -4.96 1.42 6.18
CA LEU A 89 -3.51 1.41 6.16
C LEU A 89 -2.93 2.71 5.57
N MET A 90 -3.50 3.24 4.47
CA MET A 90 -3.06 4.52 3.90
C MET A 90 -3.32 5.72 4.82
N GLN A 91 -4.36 5.66 5.66
CA GLN A 91 -4.66 6.69 6.66
C GLN A 91 -3.68 6.66 7.85
N LEU A 92 -3.12 5.49 8.16
CA LEU A 92 -2.15 5.32 9.25
C LEU A 92 -0.76 5.82 8.89
N VAL A 93 -0.45 5.99 7.60
CA VAL A 93 0.83 6.55 7.15
C VAL A 93 1.03 7.95 7.77
N PRO A 94 2.10 8.19 8.53
CA PRO A 94 2.30 9.45 9.24
C PRO A 94 2.75 10.56 8.29
N LYS A 95 2.50 11.81 8.69
CA LYS A 95 2.84 13.02 7.92
C LYS A 95 4.34 13.17 7.62
N SER A 96 5.20 12.57 8.43
CA SER A 96 6.66 12.58 8.24
C SER A 96 7.12 11.61 7.15
N ASP A 97 6.29 10.65 6.75
CA ASP A 97 6.64 9.69 5.71
C ASP A 97 6.60 10.35 4.32
N ARG A 98 7.60 10.02 3.49
CA ARG A 98 7.71 10.50 2.10
C ARG A 98 6.50 10.14 1.24
N ASN A 99 5.81 9.04 1.56
CA ASN A 99 4.63 8.56 0.86
C ASN A 99 3.34 9.15 1.41
N TYR A 100 3.35 9.97 2.46
CA TYR A 100 2.14 10.49 3.09
C TYR A 100 1.20 11.15 2.07
N LYS A 101 1.71 12.10 1.28
CA LYS A 101 0.91 12.82 0.30
C LYS A 101 0.26 11.87 -0.72
N LEU A 102 1.03 10.90 -1.20
CA LEU A 102 0.55 9.88 -2.13
C LEU A 102 -0.49 8.95 -1.47
N SER A 103 -0.27 8.56 -0.22
CA SER A 103 -1.18 7.72 0.56
C SER A 103 -2.54 8.40 0.72
N GLN A 104 -2.56 9.68 1.09
CA GLN A 104 -3.80 10.45 1.23
C GLN A 104 -4.53 10.64 -0.11
N GLN A 105 -3.80 10.79 -1.22
CA GLN A 105 -4.41 10.77 -2.56
C GLN A 105 -5.06 9.41 -2.86
N LYS A 106 -4.39 8.31 -2.52
CA LYS A 106 -4.91 6.94 -2.70
C LYS A 106 -6.13 6.66 -1.85
N VAL A 107 -6.23 7.21 -0.63
CA VAL A 107 -7.45 7.12 0.20
C VAL A 107 -8.68 7.60 -0.56
N VAL A 108 -8.60 8.77 -1.22
CA VAL A 108 -9.72 9.33 -1.98
C VAL A 108 -10.09 8.43 -3.16
N GLU A 109 -9.09 7.90 -3.88
CA GLU A 109 -9.32 6.96 -4.98
C GLU A 109 -10.01 5.68 -4.49
N TYR A 110 -9.55 5.10 -3.38
CA TYR A 110 -10.11 3.85 -2.84
C TYR A 110 -11.51 4.04 -2.26
N GLN A 111 -11.79 5.18 -1.62
CA GLN A 111 -13.13 5.53 -1.16
C GLN A 111 -14.12 5.62 -2.33
N LYS A 112 -13.70 6.20 -3.45
CA LYS A 112 -14.52 6.24 -4.66
C LYS A 112 -14.81 4.83 -5.19
N SER A 113 -13.78 3.98 -5.28
CA SER A 113 -13.94 2.58 -5.70
C SER A 113 -14.85 1.80 -4.75
N LEU A 114 -14.74 2.03 -3.44
CA LEU A 114 -15.61 1.41 -2.44
C LEU A 114 -17.07 1.79 -2.66
N ALA A 115 -17.37 3.08 -2.87
CA ALA A 115 -18.72 3.54 -3.15
C ALA A 115 -19.33 2.91 -4.42
N GLU A 116 -18.51 2.60 -5.42
CA GLU A 116 -18.95 1.86 -6.61
C GLU A 116 -19.27 0.38 -6.29
N VAL A 117 -18.45 -0.26 -5.46
CA VAL A 117 -18.69 -1.64 -5.00
C VAL A 117 -19.93 -1.73 -4.13
N GLU A 118 -20.15 -0.78 -3.22
CA GLU A 118 -21.34 -0.72 -2.37
C GLU A 118 -22.63 -0.57 -3.19
N LYS A 119 -22.58 0.17 -4.30
CA LYS A 119 -23.70 0.24 -5.23
C LYS A 119 -24.01 -1.13 -5.84
N LYS A 120 -22.99 -1.92 -6.17
CA LYS A 120 -23.16 -3.29 -6.69
C LYS A 120 -23.72 -4.27 -5.67
N LEU A 121 -23.48 -4.05 -4.38
CA LEU A 121 -24.02 -4.88 -3.30
C LEU A 121 -25.49 -4.60 -2.99
N LYS A 122 -25.99 -3.41 -3.33
CA LYS A 122 -27.38 -3.00 -3.14
C LYS A 122 -28.27 -3.25 -4.36
N LEU A 123 -27.70 -3.77 -5.45
CA LEU A 123 -28.36 -4.11 -6.71
C LEU A 123 -28.75 -5.58 -6.71
#